data_AF-A0AAN8M3A5-F1
#
_entry.id   AF-A0AAN8M3A5-F1
#
_cell.length_a   1.000
_cell.length_b   1.000
_cell.length_c   1.000
_cell.angle_alpha   90.00
_cell.angle_beta   90.00
_cell.angle_gamma   90.00
#
_symmetry.space_group_name_H-M   'P 1'
#
loop_
_entity.id
_entity.type
_entity.pdbx_description
1 polymer ?
#
loop_
_entity_poly.entity_id
_entity_poly.type
_entity_poly.pdbx_seq_one_letter_code
_entity_poly.pdbx_strand_id
1 'polypeptide(L)'
;MRKRVALTITLFHVAGKVFTHLPLLALQPFWTFLSLMLFWVSWLGVLLFLGTTGSPVQSEETGLVEYQMSGPLPYMVWYHAVGLIWISQFILACQQMTVAGAVVTYYFTRNKSQLPMTPIVSSMLRLARYHLGTVAKGSFIITLVEIPRLILTYIHNQLKGK
;
A
#
# COMPACT_ATOMS: atom_id res chain seq x y z
N MET A 1 -19.32 27.16 10.74
CA MET A 1 -18.05 26.56 11.24
C MET A 1 -18.22 25.79 12.56
N ARG A 2 -18.83 26.36 13.61
CA ARG A 2 -19.05 25.67 14.93
C ARG A 2 -19.70 24.27 14.85
N LYS A 3 -20.72 24.07 14.00
CA LYS A 3 -21.37 22.77 13.79
C LYS A 3 -20.42 21.69 13.22
N ARG A 4 -19.48 22.08 12.35
CA ARG A 4 -18.49 21.16 11.78
C ARG A 4 -17.45 20.74 12.83
N VAL A 5 -17.00 21.69 13.65
CA VAL A 5 -16.06 21.41 14.76
C VAL A 5 -16.69 20.46 15.77
N ALA A 6 -17.96 20.69 16.16
CA ALA A 6 -18.69 19.80 17.07
C ALA A 6 -18.82 18.37 16.51
N LEU A 7 -19.18 18.23 15.23
CA LEU A 7 -19.27 16.91 14.58
C LEU A 7 -17.93 16.18 14.59
N THR A 8 -16.84 16.87 14.25
CA THR A 8 -15.49 16.29 14.25
C THR A 8 -15.08 15.83 15.65
N ILE A 9 -15.36 16.61 16.70
CA ILE A 9 -15.09 16.23 18.09
C ILE A 9 -15.85 14.95 18.46
N THR A 10 -17.14 14.87 18.10
CA THR A 10 -17.93 13.66 18.34
C THR A 10 -17.34 12.45 17.59
N LEU A 11 -16.90 12.64 16.35
CA LEU A 11 -16.28 11.57 15.56
C LEU A 11 -15.00 11.04 16.21
N PHE A 12 -14.13 11.94 16.68
CA PHE A 12 -12.91 11.57 17.39
C PHE A 12 -13.19 10.89 18.73
N HIS A 13 -14.21 11.36 19.46
CA HIS A 13 -14.62 10.71 20.71
C HIS A 13 -15.10 9.28 20.47
N VAL A 14 -15.93 9.06 19.43
CA VAL A 14 -16.40 7.73 19.04
C VAL A 14 -15.24 6.85 18.57
N ALA A 15 -14.33 7.38 17.74
CA ALA A 15 -13.14 6.67 17.30
C ALA A 15 -12.26 6.26 18.49
N GLY A 16 -11.99 7.18 19.42
CA GLY A 16 -11.22 6.91 20.65
C GLY A 16 -11.85 5.81 21.50
N LYS A 17 -13.19 5.82 21.64
CA LYS A 17 -13.92 4.75 22.33
C LYS A 17 -13.79 3.40 21.62
N VAL A 18 -13.68 3.36 20.30
CA VAL A 18 -13.42 2.11 19.57
C VAL A 18 -12.02 1.59 19.87
N PHE A 19 -11.00 2.45 19.94
CA PHE A 19 -9.63 2.04 20.28
C PHE A 19 -9.50 1.47 21.70
N THR A 20 -10.26 1.99 22.68
CA THR A 20 -10.23 1.43 24.04
C THR A 20 -10.86 0.03 24.11
N HIS A 21 -11.89 -0.24 23.29
CA HIS A 21 -12.53 -1.56 23.23
C HIS A 21 -11.86 -2.54 22.26
N LEU A 22 -11.08 -2.05 21.30
CA LEU A 22 -10.31 -2.83 20.34
C LEU A 22 -8.82 -2.44 20.40
N PRO A 23 -8.09 -2.77 21.47
CA PRO A 23 -6.71 -2.33 21.67
C PRO A 23 -5.76 -2.82 20.55
N LEU A 24 -6.07 -3.97 19.95
CA LEU A 24 -5.32 -4.52 18.82
C LEU A 24 -5.38 -3.62 17.57
N LEU A 25 -6.31 -2.67 17.47
CA LEU A 25 -6.40 -1.74 16.32
C LEU A 25 -5.18 -0.82 16.27
N ALA A 26 -4.58 -0.54 17.43
CA ALA A 26 -3.34 0.20 17.54
C ALA A 26 -2.14 -0.57 17.00
N LEU A 27 -2.19 -1.91 16.92
CA LEU A 27 -1.12 -2.74 16.36
C LEU A 27 -1.16 -2.82 14.83
N GLN A 28 -2.30 -2.52 14.21
CA GLN A 28 -2.49 -2.61 12.77
C GLN A 28 -1.51 -1.74 11.95
N PRO A 29 -1.24 -0.47 12.32
CA PRO A 29 -0.25 0.36 11.61
C PRO A 29 1.17 -0.20 11.69
N PHE A 30 1.56 -0.81 12.82
CA PHE A 30 2.88 -1.43 12.97
C PHE A 30 3.05 -2.64 12.05
N TRP A 31 2.02 -3.49 11.97
CA TRP A 31 2.02 -4.61 11.03
C TRP A 31 2.10 -4.14 9.58
N THR A 32 1.37 -3.07 9.25
CA THR A 32 1.39 -2.52 7.88
C THR A 32 2.76 -1.92 7.55
N PHE A 33 3.36 -1.19 8.49
CA PHE A 33 4.72 -0.66 8.34
C PHE A 33 5.74 -1.78 8.12
N LEU A 34 5.68 -2.86 8.91
CA LEU A 34 6.55 -4.02 8.73
C LEU A 34 6.36 -4.66 7.34
N SER A 35 5.13 -4.81 6.87
CA SER A 35 4.84 -5.38 5.55
C SER A 35 5.36 -4.48 4.40
N LEU A 36 5.23 -3.16 4.53
CA LEU A 36 5.78 -2.21 3.57
C LEU A 36 7.31 -2.23 3.59
N MET A 37 7.93 -2.29 4.77
CA MET A 37 9.38 -2.34 4.90
C MET A 37 9.96 -3.61 4.27
N LEU A 38 9.36 -4.76 4.55
CA LEU A 38 9.75 -6.03 3.92
C LEU A 38 9.60 -5.96 2.39
N PHE A 39 8.46 -5.44 1.92
CA PHE A 39 8.23 -5.26 0.49
C PHE A 39 9.28 -4.34 -0.16
N TRP A 40 9.62 -3.21 0.46
CA TRP A 40 10.66 -2.30 -0.02
C TRP A 40 12.02 -2.98 -0.12
N VAL A 41 12.41 -3.76 0.89
CA VAL A 41 13.67 -4.52 0.86
C VAL A 41 13.66 -5.55 -0.27
N SER A 42 12.58 -6.31 -0.43
CA SER A 42 12.45 -7.27 -1.53
C SER A 42 12.46 -6.59 -2.90
N TRP A 43 11.77 -5.45 -3.03
CA TRP A 43 11.70 -4.68 -4.27
C TRP A 43 13.08 -4.14 -4.67
N LEU A 44 13.83 -3.60 -3.71
CA LEU A 44 15.22 -3.15 -3.92
C LEU A 44 16.13 -4.32 -4.29
N GLY A 45 15.99 -5.46 -3.63
CA GLY A 45 16.73 -6.68 -3.96
C GLY A 45 16.50 -7.10 -5.41
N VAL A 46 15.24 -7.21 -5.84
CA VAL A 46 14.89 -7.56 -7.23
C VAL A 46 15.40 -6.51 -8.22
N LEU A 47 15.35 -5.22 -7.88
CA LEU A 47 15.89 -4.15 -8.72
C LEU A 47 17.40 -4.30 -8.92
N LEU A 48 18.14 -4.61 -7.86
CA LEU A 48 19.58 -4.87 -7.93
C LEU A 48 19.87 -6.08 -8.84
N PHE A 49 19.15 -7.19 -8.66
CA PHE A 49 19.30 -8.37 -9.53
C PHE A 49 18.98 -8.06 -11.00
N LEU A 50 17.94 -7.26 -11.25
CA LEU A 50 17.56 -6.84 -12.60
C LEU A 50 18.68 -6.00 -13.26
N GLY A 51 19.31 -5.11 -12.50
CA GLY A 51 20.46 -4.32 -12.95
C GLY A 51 21.70 -5.16 -13.22
N THR A 52 21.93 -6.23 -12.46
CA THR A 52 23.10 -7.12 -12.63
C THR A 52 22.92 -8.18 -13.72
N THR A 53 21.71 -8.37 -14.25
CA THR A 53 21.39 -9.42 -15.24
C THR A 53 21.81 -9.03 -16.67
N GLY A 54 22.28 -7.80 -16.91
CA GLY A 54 22.77 -7.38 -18.22
C GLY A 54 23.94 -8.24 -18.71
N SER A 55 23.90 -8.68 -19.96
CA SER A 55 25.03 -9.41 -20.56
C SER A 55 26.18 -8.45 -20.82
N PRO A 56 27.42 -8.75 -20.37
CA PRO A 56 28.58 -7.94 -20.69
C PRO A 56 28.89 -8.07 -22.19
N VAL A 57 28.83 -6.96 -22.91
CA VAL A 57 29.22 -6.89 -24.33
C VAL A 57 30.46 -5.99 -24.41
N GLN A 58 31.55 -6.49 -25.01
CA GLN A 58 32.71 -5.65 -25.27
C GLN A 58 32.39 -4.73 -26.45
N SER A 59 32.53 -3.43 -26.24
CA SER A 59 32.35 -2.45 -27.30
C SER A 59 33.61 -2.41 -28.17
N GLU A 60 33.48 -2.69 -29.47
CA GLU A 60 34.61 -2.76 -30.41
C GLU A 60 35.35 -1.43 -30.57
N GLU A 61 34.71 -0.29 -30.26
CA GLU A 61 35.31 1.04 -30.37
C GLU A 61 36.14 1.48 -29.15
N THR A 62 35.78 1.05 -27.94
CA THR A 62 36.40 1.56 -26.69
C THR A 62 37.17 0.49 -25.92
N GLY A 63 37.03 -0.79 -26.28
CA GLY A 63 37.62 -1.92 -25.53
C GLY A 63 37.06 -2.06 -24.11
N LEU A 64 36.00 -1.32 -23.77
CA LEU A 64 35.34 -1.35 -22.47
C LEU A 64 34.17 -2.34 -22.51
N VAL A 65 33.91 -2.99 -21.37
CA VAL A 65 32.73 -3.84 -21.18
C VAL A 65 31.54 -2.94 -20.90
N GLU A 66 30.65 -2.80 -21.89
CA GLU A 66 29.36 -2.14 -21.71
C GLU A 66 28.29 -3.19 -21.38
N TYR A 67 27.49 -2.89 -20.36
CA TYR A 67 26.30 -3.67 -20.04
C TYR A 67 25.16 -3.19 -20.93
N GLN A 68 24.98 -3.83 -22.08
CA GLN A 68 23.83 -3.55 -22.94
C GLN A 68 22.58 -4.28 -22.41
N MET A 69 21.54 -3.52 -22.07
CA MET A 69 20.21 -4.08 -21.77
C MET A 69 19.48 -4.43 -23.07
N SER A 70 19.87 -5.54 -23.68
CA SER A 70 19.29 -6.04 -24.93
C SER A 70 18.04 -6.88 -24.67
N GLY A 71 16.96 -6.71 -25.44
CA GLY A 71 15.78 -7.59 -25.40
C GLY A 71 14.67 -7.17 -24.41
N PRO A 72 14.03 -8.09 -23.67
CA PRO A 72 12.84 -7.80 -22.83
C PRO A 72 13.15 -7.09 -21.49
N LEU A 73 14.43 -6.95 -21.12
CA LEU A 73 14.89 -6.38 -19.84
C LEU A 73 14.41 -4.94 -19.58
N PRO A 74 14.40 -4.00 -20.56
CA PRO A 74 13.91 -2.64 -20.32
C PRO A 74 12.43 -2.57 -19.93
N TYR A 75 11.59 -3.48 -20.46
CA TYR A 75 10.16 -3.54 -20.10
C TYR A 75 9.95 -4.02 -18.67
N MET A 76 10.82 -4.91 -18.18
CA MET A 76 10.77 -5.39 -16.80
C MET A 76 11.04 -4.28 -15.79
N VAL A 77 11.92 -3.33 -16.11
CA VAL A 77 12.20 -2.17 -15.24
C VAL A 77 10.94 -1.33 -15.02
N TRP A 78 10.22 -1.00 -16.11
CA TRP A 78 8.98 -0.24 -16.04
C TRP A 78 7.86 -1.01 -15.34
N TYR A 79 7.73 -2.31 -15.62
CA TYR A 79 6.79 -3.17 -14.91
C TYR A 79 7.09 -3.20 -13.40
N HIS A 80 8.37 -3.32 -13.02
CA HIS A 80 8.80 -3.34 -11.61
C HIS A 80 8.52 -1.99 -10.92
N ALA A 81 8.72 -0.87 -11.62
CA ALA A 81 8.38 0.47 -11.12
C ALA A 81 6.87 0.67 -10.93
N VAL A 82 6.03 0.24 -11.88
CA VAL A 82 4.56 0.28 -11.71
C VAL A 82 4.13 -0.66 -10.58
N GLY A 83 4.77 -1.82 -10.46
CA GLY A 83 4.58 -2.79 -9.39
C GLY A 83 4.84 -2.21 -7.99
N LEU A 84 5.83 -1.31 -7.85
CA LEU A 84 6.11 -0.61 -6.59
C LEU A 84 4.88 0.14 -6.08
N ILE A 85 4.27 0.94 -6.97
CA ILE A 85 3.10 1.75 -6.63
C ILE A 85 1.89 0.85 -6.38
N TRP A 86 1.67 -0.15 -7.24
CA TRP A 86 0.51 -1.03 -7.14
C TRP A 86 0.50 -1.87 -5.86
N ILE A 87 1.62 -2.53 -5.54
CA ILE A 87 1.70 -3.38 -4.36
C ILE A 87 1.67 -2.52 -3.08
N SER A 88 2.25 -1.32 -3.09
CA SER A 88 2.11 -0.38 -1.98
C SER A 88 0.64 -0.02 -1.72
N GLN A 89 -0.11 0.32 -2.79
CA GLN A 89 -1.55 0.60 -2.67
C GLN A 89 -2.35 -0.63 -2.24
N PHE A 90 -1.96 -1.82 -2.68
CA PHE A 90 -2.58 -3.06 -2.26
C PHE A 90 -2.42 -3.31 -0.75
N ILE A 91 -1.21 -3.11 -0.21
CA ILE A 91 -0.92 -3.26 1.22
C ILE A 91 -1.74 -2.24 2.04
N LEU A 92 -1.78 -0.98 1.62
CA LEU A 92 -2.57 0.06 2.28
C LEU A 92 -4.08 -0.22 2.21
N ALA A 93 -4.58 -0.70 1.08
CA ALA A 93 -5.98 -1.09 0.93
C ALA A 93 -6.34 -2.30 1.81
N CYS A 94 -5.43 -3.27 1.97
CA CYS A 94 -5.58 -4.37 2.92
C CYS A 94 -5.69 -3.86 4.36
N GLN A 95 -4.88 -2.87 4.75
CA GLN A 95 -4.97 -2.22 6.05
C GLN A 95 -6.35 -1.57 6.24
N GLN A 96 -6.79 -0.75 5.28
CA GLN A 96 -8.06 -0.02 5.36
C GLN A 96 -9.25 -0.98 5.48
N MET A 97 -9.30 -2.04 4.68
CA MET A 97 -10.37 -3.04 4.74
C MET A 97 -10.36 -3.82 6.06
N THR A 98 -9.17 -4.13 6.60
CA THR A 98 -9.05 -4.81 7.89
C THR A 98 -9.57 -3.94 9.04
N VAL A 99 -9.20 -2.65 9.06
CA VAL A 99 -9.70 -1.69 10.05
C VAL A 99 -11.21 -1.50 9.91
N ALA A 100 -11.71 -1.30 8.69
CA ALA A 100 -13.13 -1.13 8.42
C ALA A 100 -13.94 -2.36 8.88
N GLY A 101 -13.49 -3.58 8.56
CA GLY A 101 -14.18 -4.81 8.95
C GLY A 101 -14.19 -5.02 10.47
N ALA A 102 -13.10 -4.68 11.16
CA ALA A 102 -13.05 -4.73 12.62
C ALA A 102 -14.02 -3.71 13.27
N VAL A 103 -14.04 -2.47 12.77
CA VAL A 103 -14.91 -1.40 13.27
C VAL A 103 -16.39 -1.73 13.03
N VAL A 104 -16.75 -2.20 11.84
CA VAL A 104 -18.11 -2.61 11.49
C VAL A 104 -18.56 -3.78 12.37
N THR A 105 -17.71 -4.79 12.54
CA THR A 105 -18.00 -5.93 13.43
C THR A 105 -18.26 -5.44 14.85
N TYR A 106 -17.42 -4.55 15.38
CA TYR A 106 -17.62 -3.99 16.70
C TYR A 106 -18.87 -3.12 16.83
N TYR A 107 -19.16 -2.27 15.84
CA TYR A 107 -20.27 -1.34 15.86
C TYR A 107 -21.62 -2.07 15.83
N PHE A 108 -21.80 -2.99 14.89
CA PHE A 108 -23.09 -3.69 14.68
C PHE A 108 -23.32 -4.87 15.64
N THR A 109 -22.28 -5.36 16.32
CA THR A 109 -22.46 -6.39 17.35
C THR A 109 -23.07 -5.76 18.61
N ARG A 110 -24.37 -5.96 18.81
CA ARG A 110 -25.12 -5.40 19.96
C ARG A 110 -24.69 -6.04 21.28
N ASN A 111 -24.52 -7.37 21.31
CA ASN A 111 -24.04 -8.08 22.47
C ASN A 111 -22.53 -8.31 22.40
N LYS A 112 -21.76 -7.56 23.20
CA LYS A 112 -20.29 -7.60 23.16
C LYS A 112 -19.69 -8.94 23.61
N SER A 113 -20.46 -9.80 24.28
CA SER A 113 -20.02 -11.16 24.63
C SER A 113 -19.97 -12.12 23.43
N GLN A 114 -20.61 -11.77 22.32
CA GLN A 114 -20.59 -12.54 21.07
C GLN A 114 -19.47 -12.09 20.11
N LEU A 115 -18.63 -11.14 20.52
CA LEU A 115 -17.51 -10.71 19.69
C LEU A 115 -16.50 -11.87 19.57
N PRO A 116 -15.97 -12.13 18.35
CA PRO A 116 -14.84 -13.05 18.22
C PRO A 116 -13.69 -12.54 19.09
N MET A 117 -12.91 -13.48 19.64
CA MET A 117 -11.85 -13.21 20.64
C MET A 117 -10.92 -12.06 20.22
N THR A 118 -10.70 -11.87 18.91
CA THR A 118 -10.02 -10.71 18.32
C THR A 118 -10.69 -10.29 16.99
N PRO A 119 -11.55 -9.25 16.97
CA PRO A 119 -12.27 -8.81 15.77
C PRO A 119 -11.38 -8.46 14.57
N ILE A 120 -10.15 -8.02 14.85
CA ILE A 120 -9.15 -7.68 13.82
C ILE A 120 -8.60 -8.92 13.14
N VAL A 121 -8.23 -9.96 13.89
CA VAL A 121 -7.73 -11.20 13.30
C VAL A 121 -8.83 -11.87 12.49
N SER A 122 -10.07 -11.88 13.00
CA SER A 122 -11.24 -12.35 12.24
C SER A 122 -11.43 -11.57 10.93
N SER A 123 -11.31 -10.24 10.98
CA SER A 123 -11.42 -9.38 9.79
C SER A 123 -10.28 -9.63 8.79
N MET A 124 -9.05 -9.79 9.28
CA MET A 124 -7.87 -10.04 8.46
C MET A 124 -7.92 -11.43 7.79
N LEU A 125 -8.38 -12.46 8.50
CA LEU A 125 -8.62 -13.80 7.93
C LEU A 125 -9.73 -13.78 6.87
N ARG A 126 -10.80 -13.01 7.10
CA ARG A 126 -11.87 -12.83 6.12
C ARG A 126 -11.39 -12.09 4.88
N LEU A 127 -10.55 -11.07 5.07
CA LEU A 127 -9.88 -10.37 3.98
C LEU A 127 -9.04 -11.34 3.15
N ALA A 128 -8.18 -12.12 3.80
CA ALA A 128 -7.30 -13.07 3.15
C ALA A 128 -8.06 -14.16 2.37
N ARG A 129 -9.19 -14.64 2.92
CA ARG A 129 -9.98 -15.71 2.30
C ARG A 129 -10.94 -15.23 1.20
N TYR A 130 -11.53 -14.05 1.34
CA TYR A 130 -12.67 -13.65 0.49
C TYR A 130 -12.48 -12.33 -0.26
N HIS A 131 -11.65 -11.42 0.22
CA HIS A 131 -11.57 -10.05 -0.35
C HIS A 131 -10.24 -9.70 -1.00
N LEU A 132 -9.26 -10.61 -0.98
CA LEU A 132 -7.94 -10.36 -1.56
C LEU A 132 -8.02 -9.92 -3.03
N GLY A 133 -8.85 -10.61 -3.84
CA GLY A 133 -9.05 -10.27 -5.25
C GLY A 133 -9.75 -8.92 -5.47
N THR A 134 -10.78 -8.61 -4.68
CA THR A 134 -11.45 -7.30 -4.75
C THR A 134 -10.51 -6.16 -4.35
N VAL A 135 -9.68 -6.38 -3.33
CA VAL A 135 -8.70 -5.40 -2.87
C VAL A 135 -7.58 -5.23 -3.91
N ALA A 136 -7.10 -6.31 -4.53
CA ALA A 136 -6.11 -6.26 -5.61
C ALA A 136 -6.61 -5.49 -6.84
N LYS A 137 -7.86 -5.74 -7.25
CA LYS A 137 -8.49 -5.00 -8.35
C LYS A 137 -8.70 -3.52 -7.98
N GLY A 138 -9.17 -3.26 -6.76
CA GLY A 138 -9.38 -1.90 -6.26
C GLY A 138 -8.09 -1.10 -6.20
N SER A 139 -7.02 -1.68 -5.65
CA SER A 139 -5.71 -1.04 -5.59
C SER A 139 -5.12 -0.79 -6.97
N PHE A 140 -5.36 -1.68 -7.94
CA PHE A 140 -4.93 -1.47 -9.31
C PHE A 140 -5.60 -0.24 -9.94
N ILE A 141 -6.91 -0.09 -9.77
CA ILE A 141 -7.65 1.09 -10.25
C ILE A 141 -7.12 2.36 -9.58
N ILE A 142 -6.84 2.31 -8.27
CA ILE A 142 -6.22 3.44 -7.55
C ILE A 142 -4.88 3.79 -8.20
N THR A 143 -4.01 2.82 -8.47
CA THR A 143 -2.71 3.03 -9.12
C THR A 143 -2.83 3.69 -10.50
N LEU A 144 -3.80 3.30 -11.32
CA LEU A 144 -4.03 3.91 -12.64
C LEU A 144 -4.35 5.41 -12.55
N VAL A 145 -5.00 5.85 -11.48
CA VAL A 145 -5.32 7.27 -11.25
C VAL A 145 -4.22 7.99 -10.47
N GLU A 146 -3.50 7.28 -9.61
CA GLU A 146 -2.38 7.80 -8.81
C GLU A 146 -1.22 8.27 -9.69
N ILE A 147 -0.83 7.47 -10.70
CA ILE A 147 0.32 7.78 -11.56
C ILE A 147 0.13 9.13 -12.29
N PRO A 148 -0.97 9.39 -13.01
CA PRO A 148 -1.22 10.70 -13.62
C PRO A 148 -1.28 11.83 -12.59
N ARG A 149 -1.89 11.59 -11.42
CA ARG A 149 -1.99 12.59 -10.34
C ARG A 149 -0.60 12.99 -9.84
N LEU A 150 0.31 12.04 -9.64
CA LEU A 150 1.67 12.30 -9.20
C LEU A 150 2.44 13.13 -10.24
N ILE A 151 2.32 12.78 -11.52
CA ILE A 151 2.97 13.52 -12.62
C ILE A 151 2.45 14.96 -12.68
N LEU A 152 1.12 15.15 -12.66
CA LEU A 152 0.51 16.48 -12.70
C LEU A 152 0.87 17.32 -11.47
N THR A 153 0.91 16.71 -10.29
CA THR A 153 1.30 17.39 -9.04
C THR A 153 2.77 17.80 -9.09
N TYR A 154 3.65 16.95 -9.62
CA TYR A 154 5.05 17.27 -9.83
C TYR A 154 5.22 18.46 -10.78
N ILE A 155 4.56 18.43 -11.95
CA ILE A 155 4.59 19.54 -12.92
C ILE A 155 4.06 20.83 -12.28
N HIS A 156 2.92 20.77 -11.59
CA HIS A 156 2.34 21.93 -10.92
C HIS A 156 3.30 22.53 -9.89
N ASN A 157 3.94 21.71 -9.07
CA ASN A 157 4.90 22.16 -8.06
C ASN A 157 6.14 22.79 -8.69
N GLN A 158 6.63 22.26 -9.81
CA GLN A 158 7.75 22.85 -10.55
C GLN A 158 7.39 24.20 -11.17
N LEU A 159 6.18 24.34 -11.70
CA LEU A 159 5.70 25.59 -12.31
C LEU A 159 5.36 26.68 -11.28
N LYS A 160 4.99 26.29 -10.06
CA LYS A 160 4.66 27.22 -8.95
C LYS A 160 5.91 27.69 -8.18
N GLY A 161 7.04 27.01 -8.36
CA GLY A 161 8.35 27.39 -7.80
C GLY A 161 9.16 28.38 -8.66
N LYS A 162 8.58 28.84 -9.79
CA LYS A 162 8.98 30.04 -10.53
C LYS A 162 7.94 31.13 -10.30
#